data_AF-A0A9Q4A800-F1
#
_entry.id   AF-A0A9Q4A800-F1
#
_cell.length_a   1.000
_cell.length_b   1.000
_cell.length_c   1.000
_cell.angle_alpha   90.00
_cell.angle_beta   90.00
_cell.angle_gamma   90.00
#
_symmetry.space_group_name_H-M   'P 1'
#
loop_
_entity.id
_entity.type
_entity.pdbx_description
1 polymer ?
#
loop_
_entity_poly.entity_id
_entity_poly.type
_entity_poly.pdbx_seq_one_letter_code
_entity_poly.pdbx_strand_id
1 'polypeptide(L)' 'MSSRRIVSLAGLAIGVLGNHSYAEEQPQTIELESINVTSDYQYETATSPVQGYRATRSATATKTDTALQD' A
#
# COMPACT_ATOMS: atom_id res chain seq x y z
N MET A 1 43.78 -41.96 -22.69
CA MET A 1 42.43 -41.36 -22.82
C MET A 1 42.19 -40.40 -21.66
N SER A 2 42.61 -39.13 -21.72
CA SER A 2 42.22 -38.14 -20.69
C SER A 2 42.59 -36.71 -21.11
N SER A 3 41.84 -36.11 -22.03
CA SER A 3 42.06 -34.70 -22.41
C SER A 3 40.78 -33.96 -22.82
N ARG A 4 39.60 -34.56 -22.63
CA ARG A 4 38.31 -33.97 -23.04
C ARG A 4 37.45 -33.46 -21.87
N ARG A 5 37.86 -33.71 -20.62
CA ARG A 5 37.08 -33.34 -19.42
C ARG A 5 37.45 -31.97 -18.84
N ILE A 6 38.65 -31.48 -19.11
CA ILE A 6 39.19 -30.26 -18.48
C ILE A 6 38.61 -29.00 -19.14
N VAL A 7 38.34 -29.04 -20.45
CA VAL A 7 37.78 -27.91 -21.21
C VAL A 7 36.35 -27.57 -20.76
N SER A 8 35.59 -28.55 -20.27
CA SER A 8 34.19 -28.35 -19.84
C SER A 8 34.06 -27.66 -18.49
N LEU A 9 35.05 -27.76 -17.60
CA LEU A 9 34.96 -27.18 -16.25
C LEU A 9 35.38 -25.70 -16.23
N ALA A 10 36.36 -25.33 -17.06
CA ALA A 10 36.81 -23.94 -17.20
C ALA A 10 35.73 -23.02 -17.80
N GLY A 11 34.95 -23.52 -18.78
CA GLY A 11 33.84 -22.75 -19.37
C GLY A 11 32.66 -22.52 -18.40
N LEU A 12 32.38 -23.48 -17.51
CA LEU A 12 31.33 -23.36 -16.51
C LEU A 12 31.67 -22.32 -15.42
N ALA A 13 32.93 -22.26 -14.98
CA ALA A 13 33.37 -21.31 -13.96
C ALA A 13 33.25 -19.84 -14.41
N ILE A 14 33.49 -19.57 -15.71
CA ILE A 14 33.39 -18.21 -16.29
C ILE A 14 31.92 -17.82 -16.49
N GLY A 15 31.04 -18.76 -16.86
CA GLY A 15 29.60 -18.50 -17.06
C GLY A 15 28.79 -18.32 -15.77
N VAL A 16 29.18 -18.99 -14.68
CA VAL A 16 28.48 -18.90 -13.38
C VAL A 16 28.90 -17.67 -12.58
N LEU A 17 30.16 -17.23 -12.67
CA LEU A 17 30.66 -16.07 -11.92
C LEU A 17 30.50 -14.73 -12.66
N GLY A 18 30.30 -14.75 -13.98
CA GLY A 18 30.25 -13.54 -14.83
C GLY A 18 28.90 -12.83 -14.91
N ASN A 19 27.82 -13.37 -14.30
CA ASN A 19 26.44 -12.87 -14.44
C ASN A 19 25.92 -12.11 -13.21
N HIS A 20 26.76 -11.32 -12.53
CA HIS A 20 26.32 -10.44 -11.43
C HIS A 20 26.01 -8.99 -11.88
N SER A 21 25.97 -8.73 -13.19
CA SER A 21 25.98 -7.37 -13.75
C SER A 21 24.62 -6.79 -14.15
N TYR A 22 23.51 -7.50 -13.94
CA TYR A 22 22.17 -6.92 -14.15
C TYR A 22 21.54 -6.55 -12.80
N ALA A 23 21.97 -5.39 -12.31
CA ALA A 23 21.18 -4.39 -11.59
C ALA A 23 20.04 -4.91 -10.69
N GLU A 24 20.39 -5.35 -9.48
CA GLU A 24 19.53 -5.05 -8.33
C GLU A 24 19.74 -3.57 -8.04
N GLU A 25 18.87 -2.71 -8.57
CA GLU A 25 18.82 -1.31 -8.17
C GLU A 25 18.57 -1.29 -6.66
N GLN A 26 19.56 -0.79 -5.90
CA GLN A 26 19.49 -0.78 -4.44
C GLN A 26 18.16 -0.13 -4.03
N PRO A 27 17.30 -0.80 -3.23
CA PRO A 27 15.96 -0.32 -2.96
C PRO A 27 16.03 1.08 -2.38
N GLN A 28 15.70 2.06 -3.21
CA GLN A 28 15.67 3.45 -2.82
C GLN A 28 14.43 3.61 -1.96
N THR A 29 14.62 3.85 -0.67
CA THR A 29 13.51 4.09 0.25
C THR A 29 12.88 5.42 -0.13
N ILE A 30 11.69 5.36 -0.71
CA ILE A 30 10.89 6.55 -1.05
C ILE A 30 10.31 7.06 0.26
N GLU A 31 10.94 8.09 0.83
CA GLU A 31 10.42 8.79 2.00
C GLU A 31 9.24 9.67 1.56
N LEU A 32 8.05 9.37 2.07
CA LEU A 32 6.85 10.17 1.81
C LEU A 32 6.84 11.37 2.77
N GLU A 33 6.50 12.54 2.23
CA GLU A 33 6.27 13.74 3.03
C GLU A 33 5.14 13.47 4.05
N SER A 34 5.32 13.93 5.29
CA SER A 34 4.30 13.78 6.33
C SER A 34 3.06 14.61 5.98
N ILE A 35 1.90 13.97 5.86
CA ILE A 35 0.62 14.66 5.72
C ILE A 35 -0.05 14.81 7.10
N ASN A 36 -0.59 15.99 7.39
CA ASN A 36 -1.40 16.21 8.57
C ASN A 36 -2.88 16.08 8.20
N VAL A 37 -3.58 15.10 8.78
CA VAL A 37 -5.02 14.90 8.56
C VAL A 37 -5.78 15.44 9.77
N THR A 38 -6.28 16.67 9.66
CA THR A 38 -7.17 17.28 10.66
C THR A 38 -8.62 16.97 10.30
N SER A 39 -9.31 16.19 11.12
CA SER A 39 -10.75 15.93 10.97
C SER A 39 -11.55 16.74 11.99
N ASP A 40 -11.71 18.03 11.74
CA ASP A 40 -12.55 18.90 12.59
C ASP A 40 -14.06 18.73 12.32
N TYR A 41 -14.42 17.89 11.35
CA TYR A 41 -15.81 17.56 11.04
C TYR A 41 -16.14 16.15 11.52
N GLN A 42 -16.75 16.03 12.70
CA GLN A 42 -17.58 14.87 13.02
C GLN A 42 -18.84 14.96 12.16
N TYR A 43 -18.74 14.43 10.94
CA TYR A 43 -19.90 14.29 10.06
C TYR A 43 -20.78 13.17 10.61
N GLU A 44 -21.90 13.54 11.23
CA GLU A 44 -22.94 12.61 11.63
C GLU A 44 -23.60 12.04 10.38
N THR A 45 -23.85 10.73 10.37
CA THR A 45 -24.68 10.04 9.37
C THR A 45 -25.93 9.49 10.07
N ALA A 46 -26.95 9.16 9.28
CA ALA A 46 -28.20 8.58 9.82
C ALA A 46 -28.03 7.26 10.61
N THR A 47 -26.85 6.63 10.56
CA THR A 47 -26.54 5.36 11.23
C THR A 47 -25.34 5.42 12.16
N SER A 48 -24.60 6.53 12.19
CA SER A 48 -23.45 6.69 13.09
C SER A 48 -23.90 6.89 14.55
N PRO A 49 -23.05 6.57 15.53
CA PRO A 49 -23.27 6.99 16.92
C PRO A 49 -23.49 8.51 17.01
N VAL A 50 -24.42 8.92 17.86
CA VAL A 50 -24.76 10.33 18.09
C VAL A 50 -23.95 10.87 19.26
N GLN A 51 -23.32 12.02 19.08
CA GLN A 51 -22.69 12.77 20.17
C GLN A 51 -23.73 13.66 20.85
N GLY A 52 -24.08 13.36 22.11
CA GLY A 52 -25.08 14.12 22.88
C GLY A 52 -26.47 13.45 22.90
N TYR A 53 -27.53 14.25 22.97
CA TYR A 53 -28.92 13.76 23.15
C TYR A 53 -29.83 13.92 21.93
N ARG A 54 -29.37 14.62 20.89
CA ARG A 54 -30.16 14.92 19.70
C ARG A 54 -29.35 14.55 18.45
N ALA A 55 -29.95 13.72 17.60
CA ALA A 55 -29.43 13.45 16.26
C ALA A 55 -29.68 14.65 15.33
N THR A 56 -28.80 14.87 14.36
CA THR A 56 -28.97 15.91 13.33
C THR A 56 -29.48 15.37 12.00
N ARG A 57 -29.43 14.04 11.81
CA ARG A 57 -29.82 13.38 10.56
C ARG A 57 -30.55 12.06 10.81
N SER A 58 -31.45 11.69 9.90
CA SER A 58 -32.17 10.42 9.98
C SER A 58 -32.55 9.89 8.60
N ALA A 59 -32.55 8.57 8.47
CA ALA A 59 -33.07 7.86 7.31
C ALA A 59 -34.46 7.26 7.54
N THR A 60 -35.02 7.36 8.76
CA THR A 60 -36.28 6.69 9.10
C THR A 60 -37.46 7.24 8.30
N ALA A 61 -37.51 8.56 8.09
CA ALA A 61 -38.64 9.20 7.39
C ALA A 61 -38.56 9.10 5.87
N THR A 62 -37.36 9.23 5.30
CA THR A 62 -37.15 9.37 3.85
C THR A 62 -36.45 8.17 3.22
N LYS A 63 -36.02 7.19 4.02
CA LYS A 63 -35.17 6.04 3.64
C LYS A 63 -33.80 6.45 3.08
N THR A 64 -33.40 7.70 3.27
CA THR A 64 -32.10 8.23 2.85
C THR A 64 -31.55 9.16 3.91
N ASP A 65 -30.22 9.33 3.95
CA ASP A 65 -29.55 10.16 4.93
C ASP A 65 -29.92 11.65 4.77
N THR A 66 -30.91 12.11 5.55
CA THR A 66 -31.51 13.45 5.43
C THR A 66 -31.31 14.24 6.72
N ALA A 67 -30.98 15.52 6.58
CA ALA A 67 -30.92 16.44 7.72
C ALA A 67 -32.30 16.64 8.35
N LEU A 68 -32.35 16.62 9.68
CA LEU A 68 -33.55 16.95 10.45
C LEU A 68 -33.69 18.47 10.54
N GLN A 69 -34.89 18.97 10.24
CA GLN A 69 -35.24 20.38 10.44
C GLN A 69 -35.80 20.55 11.85
N ASP A 70 -35.32 21.53 12.61
CA ASP A 70 -35.92 21.99 13.87
C ASP A 70 -37.04 23.00 13.63
#